data_AF-A0A937VYT8-F1
#
_entry.id   AF-A0A937VYT8-F1
#
_cell.length_a   1.000
_cell.length_b   1.000
_cell.length_c   1.000
_cell.angle_alpha   90.00
_cell.angle_beta   90.00
_cell.angle_gamma   90.00
#
_symmetry.space_group_name_H-M   'P 1'
#
loop_
_entity.id
_entity.type
_entity.pdbx_description
1 polymer ?
#
loop_
_entity_poly.entity_id
_entity_poly.type
_entity_poly.pdbx_seq_one_letter_code
_entity_poly.pdbx_strand_id
1 'polypeptide(L)'
;MHKRRVGVIVSGSLVGGLEMKLDEWYSVEDIRAGKFVVIEGEKSRFFCMVTDVRLDTTNPQVLADPPDEAEELMRQVLHGTTTYGTVCLRPLLMTDKEDMPTASQTNEPHLVKTIPIHFSVVCEAEEEDVNRVFGSENYGQRYFHIGRPLDMETPICIDLEGFVERSNGVFGKTGTGKTFLTRLVLAGLIHKDRAVNLIFDMHSEYGWQATQESGSGRRGFVKGLKQLFGSKVAIFTLDPESARRRQVQSDFAVKIPYNQIMVEDIAALADELNLHATAVESSYLIVNKYGRDWLSVLLKKDPKDIKEFADEIGAHPESISALYRKLKRLEKFDFLQERVHEDAVFKIMEYIDKGIHIVLEFGQQSSFLCYMLVANILTRRIHDLYIQKSERYLASDRPQDKPKQLIITIEEAHKFL
;
A
#
# COMPACT_ATOMS: atom_id res chain seq x y z
N MET A 1 29.28 -9.46 -22.90
CA MET A 1 29.51 -8.01 -22.67
C MET A 1 30.19 -7.88 -21.32
N HIS A 2 31.28 -7.11 -21.20
CA HIS A 2 31.92 -6.92 -19.91
C HIS A 2 31.18 -5.81 -19.16
N LYS A 3 30.61 -6.13 -17.99
CA LYS A 3 29.97 -5.16 -17.11
C LYS A 3 30.92 -4.00 -16.82
N ARG A 4 30.42 -2.76 -16.83
CA ARG A 4 31.25 -1.58 -16.57
C ARG A 4 31.72 -1.59 -15.12
N ARG A 5 33.02 -1.76 -14.93
CA ARG A 5 33.67 -1.74 -13.62
C ARG A 5 33.71 -0.31 -13.06
N VAL A 6 33.38 -0.18 -11.79
CA VAL A 6 33.27 1.10 -11.05
C VAL A 6 34.37 1.23 -10.00
N GLY A 7 34.72 0.14 -9.33
CA GLY A 7 35.69 0.18 -8.24
C GLY A 7 35.86 -1.18 -7.55
N VAL A 8 36.45 -1.15 -6.37
CA VAL A 8 36.73 -2.33 -5.55
C VAL A 8 36.37 -2.11 -4.08
N ILE A 9 35.94 -3.18 -3.40
CA ILE A 9 35.64 -3.12 -1.96
C ILE A 9 36.93 -2.96 -1.15
N VAL A 10 36.96 -2.01 -0.24
CA VAL A 10 38.14 -1.73 0.62
C VAL A 10 37.86 -1.96 2.09
N SER A 11 36.62 -1.85 2.53
CA SER A 11 36.22 -2.11 3.91
C SER A 11 34.72 -2.43 3.98
N GLY A 12 34.24 -2.87 5.15
CA GLY A 12 32.81 -3.03 5.36
C GLY A 12 32.44 -4.02 6.46
N SER A 13 31.17 -4.00 6.81
CA SER A 13 30.54 -4.97 7.70
C SER A 13 29.10 -5.20 7.28
N LEU A 14 28.49 -6.29 7.76
CA LEU A 14 27.10 -6.61 7.44
C LEU A 14 26.13 -5.52 7.92
N VAL A 15 26.39 -4.94 9.10
CA VAL A 15 25.51 -3.94 9.74
C VAL A 15 25.83 -2.52 9.25
N GLY A 16 27.12 -2.18 9.15
CA GLY A 16 27.57 -0.84 8.75
C GLY A 16 27.54 -0.58 7.24
N GLY A 17 27.30 -1.60 6.42
CA GLY A 17 27.43 -1.52 4.97
C GLY A 17 28.87 -1.74 4.50
N LEU A 18 29.07 -1.61 3.19
CA LEU A 18 30.35 -1.82 2.53
C LEU A 18 30.90 -0.51 1.99
N GLU A 19 32.20 -0.46 1.84
CA GLU A 19 32.91 0.70 1.32
C GLU A 19 33.70 0.31 0.08
N MET A 20 33.46 1.04 -1.01
CA MET A 20 34.13 0.89 -2.29
C MET A 20 35.07 2.06 -2.51
N LYS A 21 36.31 1.78 -2.92
CA LYS A 21 37.18 2.77 -3.55
C LYS A 21 36.88 2.78 -5.05
N LEU A 22 36.69 3.97 -5.61
CA LEU A 22 36.48 4.13 -7.05
C LEU A 22 37.76 3.90 -7.84
N ASP A 23 37.60 3.33 -9.03
CA ASP A 23 38.71 3.24 -9.98
C ASP A 23 39.05 4.64 -10.52
N GLU A 24 40.33 4.86 -10.82
CA GLU A 24 40.89 6.18 -11.18
C GLU A 24 40.25 6.82 -12.42
N TRP A 25 39.74 5.99 -13.35
CA TRP A 25 39.07 6.44 -14.58
C TRP A 25 37.57 6.69 -14.40
N TYR A 26 37.00 6.43 -13.21
CA TYR A 26 35.57 6.61 -12.95
C TYR A 26 35.35 7.90 -12.17
N SER A 27 34.65 8.86 -12.77
CA SER A 27 34.37 10.15 -12.13
C SER A 27 33.44 9.97 -10.92
N VAL A 28 33.78 10.64 -9.81
CA VAL A 28 32.91 10.70 -8.61
C VAL A 28 31.56 11.33 -8.96
N GLU A 29 31.55 12.29 -9.89
CA GLU A 29 30.34 13.01 -10.33
C GLU A 29 29.35 12.13 -11.11
N ASP A 30 29.81 11.01 -11.66
CA ASP A 30 28.98 10.03 -12.38
C ASP A 30 28.26 9.05 -11.43
N ILE A 31 28.54 9.13 -10.12
CA ILE A 31 27.92 8.27 -9.11
C ILE A 31 26.93 9.07 -8.29
N ARG A 32 25.73 8.51 -8.15
CA ARG A 32 24.61 9.10 -7.42
C ARG A 32 24.08 8.15 -6.38
N ALA A 33 23.67 8.71 -5.25
CA ALA A 33 22.95 7.96 -4.22
C ALA A 33 21.64 7.39 -4.81
N GLY A 34 21.33 6.14 -4.48
CA GLY A 34 20.19 5.39 -5.02
C GLY A 34 20.50 4.54 -6.25
N LYS A 35 21.66 4.73 -6.91
CA LYS A 35 22.08 3.88 -8.03
C LYS A 35 22.38 2.45 -7.55
N PHE A 36 22.02 1.46 -8.36
CA PHE A 36 22.30 0.05 -8.08
C PHE A 36 23.65 -0.38 -8.66
N VAL A 37 24.37 -1.19 -7.90
CA VAL A 37 25.64 -1.81 -8.30
C VAL A 37 25.65 -3.28 -7.90
N VAL A 38 26.47 -4.07 -8.59
CA VAL A 38 26.67 -5.48 -8.28
C VAL A 38 28.12 -5.70 -7.85
N ILE A 39 28.29 -6.40 -6.73
CA ILE A 39 29.61 -6.82 -6.26
C ILE A 39 29.81 -8.28 -6.65
N GLU A 40 30.88 -8.54 -7.40
CA GLU A 40 31.31 -9.87 -7.79
C GLU A 40 32.22 -10.46 -6.70
N GLY A 41 31.62 -11.13 -5.72
CA GLY A 41 32.37 -11.91 -4.73
C GLY A 41 32.86 -13.25 -5.29
N GLU A 42 33.69 -13.96 -4.53
CA GLU A 42 34.21 -15.28 -4.93
C GLU A 42 33.10 -16.32 -5.08
N LYS A 43 32.17 -16.36 -4.11
CA LYS A 43 31.13 -17.40 -4.01
C LYS A 43 29.73 -16.89 -4.36
N SER A 44 29.48 -15.62 -4.14
CA SER A 44 28.16 -15.01 -4.29
C SER A 44 28.30 -13.65 -4.97
N ARG A 45 27.24 -13.25 -5.68
CA ARG A 45 27.03 -11.89 -6.17
C ARG A 45 26.16 -11.13 -5.17
N PHE A 46 26.47 -9.86 -4.96
CA PHE A 46 25.71 -9.00 -4.06
C PHE A 46 25.08 -7.87 -4.85
N PHE A 47 23.76 -7.71 -4.73
CA PHE A 47 23.03 -6.58 -5.28
C PHE A 47 22.98 -5.48 -4.21
N CYS A 48 23.56 -4.32 -4.53
CA CYS A 48 23.81 -3.24 -3.59
C CYS A 48 23.25 -1.92 -4.12
N MET A 49 22.98 -1.00 -3.20
CA MET A 49 22.58 0.37 -3.52
C MET A 49 23.62 1.36 -2.97
N VAL A 50 23.98 2.36 -3.78
CA VAL A 50 24.83 3.47 -3.35
C VAL A 50 24.06 4.32 -2.34
N THR A 51 24.62 4.52 -1.14
CA THR A 51 23.98 5.33 -0.10
C THR A 51 24.67 6.67 0.11
N ASP A 52 25.98 6.74 -0.12
CA ASP A 52 26.78 7.93 0.12
C ASP A 52 28.03 7.93 -0.78
N VAL A 53 28.52 9.11 -1.13
CA VAL A 53 29.71 9.32 -1.97
C VAL A 53 30.60 10.37 -1.28
N ARG A 54 31.86 10.04 -1.08
CA ARG A 54 32.84 10.83 -0.33
C ARG A 54 34.12 11.03 -1.11
N LEU A 55 34.82 12.12 -0.82
CA LEU A 55 36.19 12.35 -1.24
C LEU A 55 37.10 12.05 -0.06
N ASP A 56 38.13 11.25 -0.30
CA ASP A 56 39.10 10.85 0.71
C ASP A 56 40.54 11.09 0.18
N THR A 57 41.51 11.05 1.08
CA THR A 57 42.91 11.28 0.78
C THR A 57 43.81 10.34 1.59
N THR A 58 44.90 9.89 0.98
CA THR A 58 45.97 9.19 1.71
C THR A 58 46.79 10.15 2.57
N ASN A 59 46.80 11.45 2.24
CA ASN A 59 47.48 12.49 3.00
C ASN A 59 46.55 13.70 3.26
N PRO A 60 46.10 13.93 4.51
CA PRO A 60 45.25 15.05 4.89
C PRO A 60 45.83 16.44 4.59
N GLN A 61 47.17 16.58 4.49
CA GLN A 61 47.80 17.88 4.19
C GLN A 61 47.37 18.44 2.83
N VAL A 62 47.09 17.58 1.85
CA VAL A 62 46.61 17.99 0.52
C VAL A 62 45.27 18.72 0.59
N LEU A 63 44.43 18.40 1.58
CA LEU A 63 43.16 19.11 1.80
C LEU A 63 43.35 20.44 2.52
N ALA A 64 44.41 20.56 3.32
CA ALA A 64 44.73 21.78 4.05
C ALA A 64 45.41 22.83 3.15
N ASP A 65 46.14 22.39 2.12
CA ASP A 65 46.86 23.24 1.17
C ASP A 65 46.71 22.68 -0.26
N PRO A 66 45.59 22.96 -0.95
CA PRO A 66 45.33 22.44 -2.29
C PRO A 66 46.15 23.17 -3.37
N PRO A 67 46.54 22.50 -4.46
CA PRO A 67 47.32 23.11 -5.54
C PRO A 67 46.54 24.20 -6.30
N ASP A 68 47.27 25.22 -6.78
CA ASP A 68 46.73 26.34 -7.54
C ASP A 68 46.13 25.87 -8.90
N GLU A 69 45.21 26.63 -9.47
CA GLU A 69 44.61 26.37 -10.79
C GLU A 69 45.64 26.33 -11.91
N ALA A 70 46.72 27.10 -11.78
CA ALA A 70 47.82 27.11 -12.73
C ALA A 70 48.70 25.85 -12.68
N GLU A 71 48.61 25.02 -11.63
CA GLU A 71 49.47 23.85 -11.42
C GLU A 71 48.81 22.55 -11.90
N GLU A 72 48.51 22.49 -13.21
CA GLU A 72 47.78 21.39 -13.84
C GLU A 72 48.44 20.01 -13.62
N LEU A 73 49.77 19.93 -13.72
CA LEU A 73 50.50 18.69 -13.50
C LEU A 73 50.39 18.20 -12.05
N MET A 74 50.46 19.11 -11.07
CA MET A 74 50.34 18.77 -9.65
C MET A 74 48.94 18.25 -9.35
N ARG A 75 47.90 18.89 -9.90
CA ARG A 75 46.52 18.44 -9.79
C ARG A 75 46.31 17.04 -10.37
N GLN A 76 46.86 16.75 -11.55
CA GLN A 76 46.78 15.43 -12.17
C GLN A 76 47.49 14.36 -11.33
N VAL A 77 48.66 14.65 -10.78
CA VAL A 77 49.40 13.72 -9.91
C VAL A 77 48.64 13.45 -8.61
N LEU A 78 48.10 14.48 -7.96
CA LEU A 78 47.35 14.32 -6.71
C LEU A 78 46.05 13.53 -6.93
N HIS A 79 45.33 13.79 -8.03
CA HIS A 79 44.12 13.03 -8.41
C HIS A 79 44.40 11.55 -8.67
N GLY A 80 45.59 11.19 -9.15
CA GLY A 80 45.97 9.79 -9.41
C GLY A 80 46.58 9.05 -8.22
N THR A 81 47.21 9.77 -7.28
CA THR A 81 48.03 9.12 -6.24
C THR A 81 47.57 9.37 -4.81
N THR A 82 46.96 10.52 -4.52
CA THR A 82 46.76 10.98 -3.15
C THR A 82 45.30 11.16 -2.79
N THR A 83 44.47 11.69 -3.70
CA THR A 83 43.02 11.83 -3.49
C THR A 83 42.26 10.75 -4.24
N TYR A 84 41.15 10.28 -3.67
CA TYR A 84 40.29 9.27 -4.29
C TYR A 84 38.85 9.41 -3.84
N GLY A 85 37.93 8.88 -4.65
CA GLY A 85 36.53 8.77 -4.29
C GLY A 85 36.23 7.47 -3.55
N THR A 86 35.44 7.59 -2.48
CA THR A 86 34.96 6.46 -1.69
C THR A 86 33.44 6.44 -1.70
N VAL A 87 32.83 5.26 -1.84
CA VAL A 87 31.38 5.11 -1.96
C VAL A 87 30.88 4.11 -0.93
N CYS A 88 29.90 4.53 -0.14
CA CYS A 88 29.22 3.64 0.78
C CYS A 88 28.11 2.88 0.05
N LEU A 89 28.11 1.57 0.21
CA LEU A 89 27.19 0.64 -0.42
C LEU A 89 26.38 -0.09 0.65
N ARG A 90 25.07 -0.20 0.44
CA ARG A 90 24.20 -1.05 1.26
C ARG A 90 23.84 -2.32 0.49
N PRO A 91 24.34 -3.49 0.91
CA PRO A 91 23.87 -4.77 0.37
C PRO A 91 22.39 -4.95 0.64
N LEU A 92 21.64 -5.32 -0.40
CA LEU A 92 20.21 -5.58 -0.31
C LEU A 92 19.95 -7.09 -0.40
N LEU A 93 20.53 -7.75 -1.39
CA LEU A 93 20.35 -9.17 -1.67
C LEU A 93 21.66 -9.80 -2.10
N MET A 94 21.76 -11.12 -1.94
CA MET A 94 22.85 -11.93 -2.46
C MET A 94 22.30 -13.14 -3.24
N THR A 95 23.09 -13.60 -4.20
CA THR A 95 22.79 -14.77 -5.03
C THR A 95 24.06 -15.61 -5.15
N ASP A 96 23.95 -16.91 -4.97
CA ASP A 96 25.10 -17.81 -5.09
C ASP A 96 25.54 -17.96 -6.56
N LYS A 97 26.84 -18.15 -6.79
CA LYS A 97 27.34 -18.47 -8.13
C LYS A 97 27.07 -19.94 -8.45
N GLU A 98 26.74 -20.21 -9.71
CA GLU A 98 26.30 -21.53 -10.20
C GLU A 98 27.32 -22.65 -9.93
N ASP A 99 28.60 -22.31 -9.81
CA ASP A 99 29.70 -23.27 -9.57
C ASP A 99 29.84 -23.73 -8.11
N MET A 100 28.95 -23.30 -7.20
CA MET A 100 29.04 -23.62 -5.78
C MET A 100 28.25 -24.89 -5.41
N PRO A 101 28.82 -25.82 -4.61
CA PRO A 101 28.15 -27.07 -4.22
C PRO A 101 26.91 -26.87 -3.34
N THR A 102 26.74 -25.68 -2.75
CA THR A 102 25.58 -25.27 -1.94
C THR A 102 24.64 -24.34 -2.69
N ALA A 103 24.86 -24.10 -3.99
CA ALA A 103 23.97 -23.26 -4.77
C ALA A 103 22.53 -23.80 -4.64
N SER A 104 21.62 -22.94 -4.17
CA SER A 104 20.20 -23.27 -4.21
C SER A 104 19.85 -23.64 -5.66
N GLN A 105 19.11 -24.75 -5.84
CA GLN A 105 18.69 -25.21 -7.19
C GLN A 105 17.90 -24.13 -7.96
N THR A 106 17.44 -23.08 -7.27
CA THR A 106 16.62 -22.00 -7.82
C THR A 106 17.39 -20.71 -8.15
N ASN A 107 18.67 -20.57 -7.78
CA ASN A 107 19.47 -19.36 -8.05
C ASN A 107 18.75 -18.05 -7.66
N GLU A 108 17.91 -18.11 -6.61
CA GLU A 108 17.01 -17.05 -6.19
C GLU A 108 17.73 -16.03 -5.28
N PRO A 109 17.48 -14.72 -5.46
CA PRO A 109 17.98 -13.69 -4.55
C PRO A 109 17.47 -13.89 -3.13
N HIS A 110 18.37 -13.79 -2.15
CA HIS A 110 18.03 -13.92 -0.74
C HIS A 110 18.73 -12.85 0.09
N LEU A 111 18.28 -12.68 1.34
CA LEU A 111 18.85 -11.68 2.26
C LEU A 111 20.35 -11.90 2.45
N VAL A 112 21.08 -10.79 2.49
CA VAL A 112 22.52 -10.80 2.70
C VAL A 112 22.83 -11.32 4.10
N LYS A 113 23.62 -12.40 4.19
CA LYS A 113 24.05 -13.02 5.46
C LYS A 113 25.55 -12.94 5.71
N THR A 114 26.29 -12.47 4.73
CA THR A 114 27.76 -12.35 4.76
C THR A 114 28.19 -11.18 3.88
N ILE A 115 29.49 -10.89 3.85
CA ILE A 115 30.07 -9.81 3.06
C ILE A 115 31.06 -10.35 2.03
N PRO A 116 31.29 -9.62 0.92
CA PRO A 116 32.35 -9.94 -0.03
C PRO A 116 33.74 -9.77 0.62
N ILE A 117 34.75 -10.41 0.03
CA ILE A 117 36.14 -10.23 0.45
C ILE A 117 36.67 -8.86 0.02
N HIS A 118 37.77 -8.43 0.64
CA HIS A 118 38.51 -7.24 0.20
C HIS A 118 38.85 -7.34 -1.29
N PHE A 119 38.81 -6.19 -1.95
CA PHE A 119 39.09 -5.98 -3.37
C PHE A 119 38.14 -6.69 -4.34
N SER A 120 37.00 -7.20 -3.85
CA SER A 120 35.93 -7.68 -4.73
C SER A 120 35.51 -6.56 -5.69
N VAL A 121 35.34 -6.91 -6.96
CA VAL A 121 35.06 -5.96 -8.03
C VAL A 121 33.61 -5.50 -7.93
N VAL A 122 33.39 -4.19 -8.07
CA VAL A 122 32.07 -3.58 -8.14
C VAL A 122 31.81 -3.10 -9.57
N CYS A 123 30.65 -3.47 -10.10
CA CYS A 123 30.20 -3.09 -11.43
C CYS A 123 28.86 -2.35 -11.35
N GLU A 124 28.55 -1.54 -12.36
CA GLU A 124 27.20 -1.01 -12.54
C GLU A 124 26.20 -2.17 -12.70
N ALA A 125 25.02 -2.04 -12.10
CA ALA A 125 23.95 -3.01 -12.30
C ALA A 125 23.38 -2.88 -13.72
N GLU A 126 23.34 -3.99 -14.45
CA GLU A 126 22.71 -4.06 -15.76
C GLU A 126 21.23 -4.43 -15.63
N GLU A 127 20.47 -4.33 -16.73
CA GLU A 127 19.04 -4.66 -16.75
C GLU A 127 18.77 -6.09 -16.27
N GLU A 128 19.61 -7.06 -16.64
CA GLU A 128 19.48 -8.45 -16.20
C GLU A 128 19.62 -8.61 -14.68
N ASP A 129 20.51 -7.83 -14.04
CA ASP A 129 20.71 -7.86 -12.59
C ASP A 129 19.48 -7.32 -11.85
N VAL A 130 18.93 -6.20 -12.35
CA VAL A 130 17.73 -5.58 -11.79
C VAL A 130 16.52 -6.51 -12.01
N ASN A 131 16.35 -7.08 -13.20
CA ASN A 131 15.26 -8.00 -13.53
C ASN A 131 15.33 -9.31 -12.73
N ARG A 132 16.52 -9.76 -12.33
CA ARG A 132 16.66 -10.92 -11.44
C ARG A 132 16.12 -10.64 -10.03
N VAL A 133 16.20 -9.40 -9.57
CA VAL A 133 15.73 -8.98 -8.23
C VAL A 133 14.27 -8.57 -8.23
N PHE A 134 13.87 -7.67 -9.13
CA PHE A 134 12.54 -7.07 -9.17
C PHE A 134 11.58 -7.77 -10.13
N GLY A 135 12.08 -8.73 -10.92
CA GLY A 135 11.34 -9.35 -12.00
C GLY A 135 11.20 -8.46 -13.22
N SER A 136 10.59 -9.01 -14.27
CA SER A 136 10.31 -8.32 -15.52
C SER A 136 8.90 -8.65 -15.99
N GLU A 137 8.20 -7.68 -16.59
CA GLU A 137 6.91 -7.93 -17.23
C GLU A 137 7.00 -8.95 -18.37
N ASN A 138 8.20 -9.17 -18.92
CA ASN A 138 8.45 -10.21 -19.93
C ASN A 138 8.33 -11.64 -19.38
N TYR A 139 8.40 -11.82 -18.05
CA TYR A 139 8.26 -13.11 -17.39
C TYR A 139 6.78 -13.54 -17.21
N GLY A 140 5.83 -12.80 -17.80
CA GLY A 140 4.42 -13.13 -17.85
C GLY A 140 3.54 -12.19 -17.04
N GLN A 141 2.53 -12.73 -16.36
CA GLN A 141 1.53 -11.92 -15.65
C GLN A 141 1.90 -11.60 -14.20
N ARG A 142 3.02 -12.15 -13.68
CA ARG A 142 3.40 -12.06 -12.26
C ARG A 142 3.89 -10.66 -11.89
N TYR A 143 4.70 -10.06 -12.77
CA TYR A 143 5.34 -8.79 -12.51
C TYR A 143 4.62 -7.64 -13.22
N PHE A 144 4.60 -6.48 -12.56
CA PHE A 144 4.01 -5.26 -13.10
C PHE A 144 4.94 -4.06 -12.90
N HIS A 145 5.19 -3.30 -13.95
CA HIS A 145 6.08 -2.15 -13.92
C HIS A 145 5.45 -0.97 -13.15
N ILE A 146 6.15 -0.48 -12.13
CA ILE A 146 5.68 0.64 -11.28
C ILE A 146 6.44 1.95 -11.51
N GLY A 147 7.61 1.90 -12.15
CA GLY A 147 8.40 3.08 -12.46
C GLY A 147 9.87 2.75 -12.74
N ARG A 148 10.65 3.81 -12.94
CA ARG A 148 12.10 3.74 -13.18
C ARG A 148 12.84 4.52 -12.09
N PRO A 149 14.02 4.06 -11.64
CA PRO A 149 14.92 4.90 -10.85
C PRO A 149 15.33 6.13 -11.68
N LEU A 150 15.63 7.25 -11.03
CA LEU A 150 15.96 8.51 -11.74
C LEU A 150 17.21 8.41 -12.62
N ASP A 151 18.12 7.49 -12.28
CA ASP A 151 19.43 7.35 -12.92
C ASP A 151 19.57 6.05 -13.73
N MET A 152 18.47 5.34 -13.98
CA MET A 152 18.46 4.09 -14.76
C MET A 152 17.22 4.00 -15.65
N GLU A 153 17.40 3.52 -16.88
CA GLU A 153 16.27 3.28 -17.80
C GLU A 153 15.53 1.97 -17.51
N THR A 154 16.13 1.08 -16.71
CA THR A 154 15.55 -0.22 -16.39
C THR A 154 14.28 -0.07 -15.54
N PRO A 155 13.15 -0.66 -15.98
CA PRO A 155 11.93 -0.63 -15.19
C PRO A 155 12.05 -1.46 -13.91
N ILE A 156 11.50 -0.94 -12.82
CA ILE A 156 11.30 -1.68 -11.58
C ILE A 156 9.89 -2.26 -11.60
N CYS A 157 9.81 -3.57 -11.41
CA CYS A 157 8.54 -4.27 -11.31
C CYS A 157 8.22 -4.64 -9.86
N ILE A 158 6.92 -4.77 -9.58
CA ILE A 158 6.40 -5.39 -8.37
C ILE A 158 5.89 -6.79 -8.69
N ASP A 159 6.18 -7.76 -7.82
CA ASP A 159 5.58 -9.08 -7.87
C ASP A 159 4.13 -9.00 -7.36
N LEU A 160 3.17 -8.97 -8.29
CA LEU A 160 1.75 -8.90 -7.94
C LEU A 160 1.22 -10.19 -7.31
N GLU A 161 1.85 -11.34 -7.58
CA GLU A 161 1.44 -12.61 -6.99
C GLU A 161 1.82 -12.63 -5.51
N GLY A 162 3.07 -12.29 -5.19
CA GLY A 162 3.49 -12.12 -3.79
C GLY A 162 2.78 -10.95 -3.09
N PHE A 163 2.48 -9.86 -3.81
CA PHE A 163 1.80 -8.70 -3.23
C PHE A 163 0.41 -9.05 -2.69
N VAL A 164 -0.36 -9.92 -3.38
CA VAL A 164 -1.73 -10.23 -2.96
C VAL A 164 -1.83 -11.27 -1.83
N GLU A 165 -0.74 -11.93 -1.47
CA GLU A 165 -0.71 -12.95 -0.41
C GLU A 165 -0.72 -12.36 1.01
N ARG A 166 -0.35 -11.08 1.17
CA ARG A 166 -0.16 -10.44 2.47
C ARG A 166 -0.74 -9.03 2.51
N SER A 167 -0.94 -8.52 3.71
CA SER A 167 -1.31 -7.12 3.92
C SER A 167 -0.14 -6.20 3.58
N ASN A 168 -0.43 -5.11 2.85
CA ASN A 168 0.56 -4.11 2.44
C ASN A 168 0.15 -2.73 2.94
N GLY A 169 1.14 -1.88 3.21
CA GLY A 169 0.92 -0.47 3.59
C GLY A 169 1.69 0.47 2.66
N VAL A 170 1.00 1.47 2.11
CA VAL A 170 1.62 2.55 1.31
C VAL A 170 1.69 3.81 2.16
N PHE A 171 2.91 4.20 2.54
CA PHE A 171 3.17 5.33 3.44
C PHE A 171 3.85 6.48 2.68
N GLY A 172 3.47 7.71 2.99
CA GLY A 172 4.06 8.91 2.40
C GLY A 172 3.47 10.17 3.02
N LYS A 173 4.22 11.27 2.95
CA LYS A 173 3.69 12.59 3.32
C LYS A 173 2.70 13.06 2.25
N THR A 174 1.84 14.00 2.58
CA THR A 174 0.93 14.62 1.59
C THR A 174 1.73 15.18 0.41
N GLY A 175 1.24 14.95 -0.81
CA GLY A 175 1.91 15.41 -2.05
C GLY A 175 3.10 14.55 -2.52
N THR A 176 3.49 13.48 -1.83
CA THR A 176 4.60 12.60 -2.27
C THR A 176 4.18 11.50 -3.25
N GLY A 177 2.95 11.56 -3.79
CA GLY A 177 2.47 10.58 -4.77
C GLY A 177 1.88 9.29 -4.20
N LYS A 178 1.49 9.25 -2.91
CA LYS A 178 0.83 8.09 -2.26
C LYS A 178 -0.35 7.57 -3.09
N THR A 179 -1.35 8.41 -3.37
CA THR A 179 -2.53 8.05 -4.16
C THR A 179 -2.15 7.60 -5.58
N PHE A 180 -1.14 8.23 -6.19
CA PHE A 180 -0.69 7.88 -7.54
C PHE A 180 -0.09 6.46 -7.58
N LEU A 181 0.84 6.16 -6.66
CA LEU A 181 1.45 4.83 -6.56
C LEU A 181 0.40 3.75 -6.25
N THR A 182 -0.47 4.00 -5.27
CA THR A 182 -1.55 3.06 -4.92
C THR A 182 -2.44 2.78 -6.13
N ARG A 183 -2.86 3.81 -6.86
CA ARG A 183 -3.68 3.66 -8.06
C ARG A 183 -2.95 2.89 -9.16
N LEU A 184 -1.64 3.11 -9.32
CA LEU A 184 -0.83 2.39 -10.30
C LEU A 184 -0.77 0.88 -9.96
N VAL A 185 -0.53 0.53 -8.70
CA VAL A 185 -0.54 -0.88 -8.25
C VAL A 185 -1.93 -1.52 -8.45
N LEU A 186 -3.00 -0.82 -8.07
CA LEU A 186 -4.38 -1.29 -8.28
C LEU A 186 -4.69 -1.49 -9.77
N ALA A 187 -4.24 -0.58 -10.63
CA ALA A 187 -4.32 -0.72 -12.08
C ALA A 187 -3.55 -1.95 -12.58
N GLY A 188 -2.37 -2.23 -12.02
CA GLY A 188 -1.60 -3.44 -12.29
C GLY A 188 -2.37 -4.72 -11.95
N LEU A 189 -3.01 -4.77 -10.78
CA LEU A 189 -3.86 -5.90 -10.37
C LEU A 189 -5.02 -6.16 -11.33
N ILE A 190 -5.67 -5.08 -11.84
CA ILE A 190 -6.73 -5.16 -12.85
C ILE A 190 -6.18 -5.62 -14.22
N HIS A 191 -5.04 -5.05 -14.62
CA HIS A 191 -4.44 -5.28 -15.92
C HIS A 191 -3.94 -6.73 -16.06
N LYS A 192 -3.29 -7.25 -15.01
CA LYS A 192 -2.71 -8.60 -14.95
C LYS A 192 -3.67 -9.67 -14.41
N ASP A 193 -4.91 -9.30 -14.11
CA ASP A 193 -5.99 -10.18 -13.59
C ASP A 193 -5.55 -11.04 -12.39
N ARG A 194 -4.92 -10.40 -11.38
CA ARG A 194 -4.34 -11.11 -10.22
C ARG A 194 -5.24 -11.15 -8.99
N ALA A 195 -6.04 -10.11 -8.79
CA ALA A 195 -7.00 -10.04 -7.70
C ALA A 195 -8.13 -9.07 -8.05
N VAL A 196 -9.29 -9.24 -7.43
CA VAL A 196 -10.39 -8.28 -7.48
C VAL A 196 -10.15 -7.21 -6.42
N ASN A 197 -10.33 -5.94 -6.77
CA ASN A 197 -10.12 -4.82 -5.86
C ASN A 197 -11.47 -4.33 -5.33
N LEU A 198 -11.59 -4.14 -4.01
CA LEU A 198 -12.65 -3.38 -3.38
C LEU A 198 -12.02 -2.16 -2.68
N ILE A 199 -12.22 -0.98 -3.24
CA ILE A 199 -11.56 0.25 -2.82
C ILE A 199 -12.55 1.13 -2.08
N PHE A 200 -12.27 1.43 -0.81
CA PHE A 200 -13.01 2.41 -0.03
C PHE A 200 -12.44 3.80 -0.31
N ASP A 201 -13.05 4.51 -1.26
CA ASP A 201 -12.54 5.76 -1.85
C ASP A 201 -13.15 6.97 -1.12
N MET A 202 -12.50 7.38 -0.02
CA MET A 202 -12.99 8.49 0.81
C MET A 202 -12.88 9.83 0.08
N HIS A 203 -11.81 10.01 -0.70
CA HIS A 203 -11.53 11.26 -1.40
C HIS A 203 -12.00 11.29 -2.86
N SER A 204 -12.63 10.22 -3.36
CA SER A 204 -13.09 10.08 -4.74
C SER A 204 -11.94 10.23 -5.77
N GLU A 205 -10.77 9.66 -5.46
CA GLU A 205 -9.54 9.78 -6.27
C GLU A 205 -9.27 8.57 -7.18
N TYR A 206 -9.97 7.45 -7.02
CA TYR A 206 -9.72 6.23 -7.81
C TYR A 206 -10.80 5.95 -8.86
N GLY A 207 -12.05 6.33 -8.59
CA GLY A 207 -13.22 5.98 -9.41
C GLY A 207 -13.17 6.50 -10.84
N TRP A 208 -13.59 7.76 -11.03
CA TRP A 208 -13.77 8.36 -12.36
C TRP A 208 -12.60 9.23 -12.81
N GLN A 209 -12.26 10.27 -12.04
CA GLN A 209 -11.18 11.21 -12.32
C GLN A 209 -10.59 11.73 -11.01
N ALA A 210 -9.28 11.96 -10.99
CA ALA A 210 -8.59 12.61 -9.88
C ALA A 210 -7.97 13.94 -10.31
N THR A 211 -7.87 14.88 -9.39
CA THR A 211 -7.12 16.12 -9.58
C THR A 211 -5.61 15.87 -9.52
N GLN A 212 -4.86 16.44 -10.47
CA GLN A 212 -3.41 16.41 -10.45
C GLN A 212 -2.88 17.44 -9.44
N GLU A 213 -2.22 16.99 -8.37
CA GLU A 213 -1.77 17.87 -7.27
C GLU A 213 -0.46 18.62 -7.54
N SER A 214 0.30 18.37 -8.63
CA SER A 214 1.54 19.10 -8.89
C SER A 214 2.05 19.10 -10.33
N GLY A 215 2.67 20.23 -10.68
CA GLY A 215 3.55 20.44 -11.83
C GLY A 215 2.91 21.24 -12.96
N SER A 216 3.19 22.55 -13.02
CA SER A 216 2.90 23.48 -14.15
C SER A 216 1.48 24.04 -14.31
N GLY A 217 0.91 24.69 -13.27
CA GLY A 217 -0.11 25.75 -13.39
C GLY A 217 -1.47 25.40 -14.04
N ARG A 218 -1.61 24.21 -14.64
CA ARG A 218 -2.84 23.67 -15.20
C ARG A 218 -3.32 22.60 -14.23
N ARG A 219 -4.51 22.79 -13.67
CA ARG A 219 -5.25 21.72 -12.98
C ARG A 219 -5.60 20.64 -14.03
N GLY A 220 -4.69 19.69 -14.22
CA GLY A 220 -4.93 18.51 -15.03
C GLY A 220 -5.83 17.52 -14.28
N PHE A 221 -6.68 16.81 -15.02
CA PHE A 221 -7.42 15.66 -14.49
C PHE A 221 -6.72 14.39 -14.95
N VAL A 222 -6.48 13.47 -14.03
CA VAL A 222 -5.95 12.13 -14.32
C VAL A 222 -7.11 11.15 -14.41
N LYS A 223 -7.08 10.25 -15.40
CA LYS A 223 -8.08 9.19 -15.56
C LYS A 223 -8.13 8.29 -14.32
N GLY A 224 -9.33 8.00 -13.84
CA GLY A 224 -9.57 6.99 -12.80
C GLY A 224 -9.66 5.57 -13.38
N LEU A 225 -9.79 4.58 -12.50
CA LEU A 225 -9.81 3.16 -12.86
C LEU A 225 -10.99 2.81 -13.77
N LYS A 226 -12.18 3.40 -13.56
CA LYS A 226 -13.36 3.17 -14.42
C LYS A 226 -13.12 3.69 -15.84
N GLN A 227 -12.43 4.82 -16.00
CA GLN A 227 -12.09 5.36 -17.32
C GLN A 227 -11.03 4.53 -18.05
N LEU A 228 -10.12 3.89 -17.31
CA LEU A 228 -9.04 3.07 -17.88
C LEU A 228 -9.51 1.66 -18.27
N PHE A 229 -10.36 1.04 -17.44
CA PHE A 229 -10.71 -0.37 -17.56
C PHE A 229 -12.19 -0.63 -17.88
N GLY A 230 -13.01 0.42 -18.01
CA GLY A 230 -14.38 0.34 -18.47
C GLY A 230 -15.24 -0.61 -17.62
N SER A 231 -15.79 -1.64 -18.26
CA SER A 231 -16.70 -2.61 -17.63
C SER A 231 -16.03 -3.52 -16.58
N LYS A 232 -14.70 -3.55 -16.49
CA LYS A 232 -14.00 -4.30 -15.43
C LYS A 232 -14.11 -3.60 -14.07
N VAL A 233 -14.47 -2.32 -14.03
CA VAL A 233 -14.59 -1.55 -12.78
C VAL A 233 -16.04 -1.11 -12.62
N ALA A 234 -16.56 -1.14 -11.40
CA ALA A 234 -17.87 -0.64 -11.03
C ALA A 234 -17.73 0.45 -9.96
N ILE A 235 -18.53 1.51 -10.07
CA ILE A 235 -18.59 2.61 -9.10
C ILE A 235 -19.84 2.41 -8.24
N PHE A 236 -19.61 2.13 -6.97
CA PHE A 236 -20.63 2.08 -5.94
C PHE A 236 -20.58 3.40 -5.18
N THR A 237 -21.71 3.95 -4.76
CA THR A 237 -21.73 5.24 -4.06
C THR A 237 -22.70 5.27 -2.89
N LEU A 238 -22.29 5.92 -1.80
CA LEU A 238 -23.17 6.27 -0.68
C LEU A 238 -23.93 7.59 -0.91
N ASP A 239 -23.51 8.36 -1.91
CA ASP A 239 -24.05 9.70 -2.21
C ASP A 239 -24.29 9.84 -3.73
N PRO A 240 -25.41 9.29 -4.23
CA PRO A 240 -25.76 9.35 -5.65
C PRO A 240 -25.92 10.78 -6.16
N GLU A 241 -26.29 11.74 -5.30
CA GLU A 241 -26.43 13.13 -5.72
C GLU A 241 -25.07 13.75 -6.03
N SER A 242 -24.08 13.57 -5.16
CA SER A 242 -22.70 14.02 -5.41
C SER A 242 -22.11 13.39 -6.67
N ALA A 243 -22.33 12.09 -6.89
CA ALA A 243 -21.91 11.42 -8.12
C ALA A 243 -22.53 12.06 -9.38
N ARG A 244 -23.84 12.33 -9.37
CA ARG A 244 -24.53 13.00 -10.49
C ARG A 244 -24.02 14.41 -10.74
N ARG A 245 -23.75 15.20 -9.68
CA ARG A 245 -23.18 16.56 -9.81
C ARG A 245 -21.80 16.54 -10.47
N ARG A 246 -21.01 15.49 -10.26
CA ARG A 246 -19.72 15.25 -10.95
C ARG A 246 -19.86 14.57 -12.31
N GLN A 247 -21.08 14.35 -12.80
CA GLN A 247 -21.37 13.61 -14.04
C GLN A 247 -20.76 12.19 -14.06
N VAL A 248 -20.67 11.56 -12.88
CA VAL A 248 -20.22 10.17 -12.72
C VAL A 248 -21.45 9.28 -12.69
N GLN A 249 -21.50 8.30 -13.61
CA GLN A 249 -22.53 7.28 -13.59
C GLN A 249 -22.15 6.19 -12.58
N SER A 250 -22.81 6.19 -11.43
CA SER A 250 -22.70 5.10 -10.44
C SER A 250 -23.44 3.85 -10.92
N ASP A 251 -22.81 2.69 -10.78
CA ASP A 251 -23.40 1.39 -11.07
C ASP A 251 -24.35 0.90 -9.96
N PHE A 252 -24.15 1.35 -8.72
CA PHE A 252 -25.00 1.00 -7.58
C PHE A 252 -25.02 2.07 -6.49
N ALA A 253 -26.20 2.33 -5.90
CA ALA A 253 -26.37 3.20 -4.74
C ALA A 253 -26.43 2.35 -3.47
N VAL A 254 -25.40 2.43 -2.63
CA VAL A 254 -25.28 1.64 -1.41
C VAL A 254 -26.24 2.18 -0.36
N LYS A 255 -27.06 1.27 0.19
CA LYS A 255 -27.93 1.52 1.33
C LYS A 255 -27.73 0.41 2.35
N ILE A 256 -27.72 0.77 3.63
CA ILE A 256 -27.47 -0.14 4.74
C ILE A 256 -28.66 -0.03 5.71
N PRO A 257 -29.40 -1.12 5.95
CA PRO A 257 -30.48 -1.11 6.92
C PRO A 257 -29.92 -1.12 8.36
N TYR A 258 -30.62 -0.49 9.30
CA TYR A 258 -30.19 -0.44 10.70
C TYR A 258 -29.97 -1.82 11.33
N ASN A 259 -30.70 -2.83 10.88
CA ASN A 259 -30.59 -4.20 11.39
C ASN A 259 -29.33 -4.96 10.96
N GLN A 260 -28.49 -4.35 10.11
CA GLN A 260 -27.17 -4.85 9.75
C GLN A 260 -26.04 -4.27 10.62
N ILE A 261 -26.33 -3.21 11.38
CA ILE A 261 -25.38 -2.56 12.28
C ILE A 261 -25.35 -3.36 13.59
N MET A 262 -24.20 -3.95 13.89
CA MET A 262 -23.97 -4.71 15.12
C MET A 262 -23.36 -3.82 16.19
N VAL A 263 -23.39 -4.29 17.44
CA VAL A 263 -22.79 -3.56 18.57
C VAL A 263 -21.29 -3.41 18.38
N GLU A 264 -20.63 -4.42 17.83
CA GLU A 264 -19.20 -4.43 17.55
C GLU A 264 -18.82 -3.34 16.53
N ASP A 265 -19.69 -3.07 15.54
CA ASP A 265 -19.48 -1.99 14.57
C ASP A 265 -19.49 -0.60 15.27
N ILE A 266 -20.31 -0.45 16.32
CA ILE A 266 -20.39 0.77 17.15
C ILE A 266 -19.28 0.83 18.19
N ALA A 267 -18.90 -0.30 18.78
CA ALA A 267 -17.84 -0.42 19.76
C ALA A 267 -16.49 -0.02 19.15
N ALA A 268 -16.22 -0.44 17.91
CA ALA A 268 -15.05 -0.01 17.15
C ALA A 268 -15.01 1.51 16.88
N LEU A 269 -16.13 2.21 17.07
CA LEU A 269 -16.27 3.66 16.88
C LEU A 269 -16.39 4.40 18.22
N ALA A 270 -16.14 3.73 19.35
CA ALA A 270 -16.41 4.30 20.68
C ALA A 270 -15.72 5.65 20.89
N ASP A 271 -14.45 5.78 20.51
CA ASP A 271 -13.70 7.04 20.65
C ASP A 271 -14.26 8.16 19.75
N GLU A 272 -14.56 7.86 18.49
CA GLU A 272 -15.16 8.80 17.53
C GLU A 272 -16.60 9.20 17.91
N LEU A 273 -17.31 8.32 18.60
CA LEU A 273 -18.61 8.58 19.20
C LEU A 273 -18.51 9.28 20.56
N ASN A 274 -17.32 9.28 21.18
CA ASN A 274 -17.12 9.63 22.58
C ASN A 274 -18.16 8.88 23.45
N LEU A 275 -18.17 7.54 23.28
CA LEU A 275 -18.97 6.59 24.03
C LEU A 275 -18.11 5.94 25.11
N HIS A 276 -18.58 5.99 26.34
CA HIS A 276 -17.96 5.27 27.44
C HIS A 276 -18.26 3.77 27.33
N ALA A 277 -17.38 2.94 27.89
CA ALA A 277 -17.52 1.48 27.88
C ALA A 277 -18.90 1.01 28.40
N THR A 278 -19.44 1.65 29.44
CA THR A 278 -20.77 1.31 29.98
C THR A 278 -21.91 1.55 28.99
N ALA A 279 -21.78 2.51 28.09
CA ALA A 279 -22.77 2.77 27.04
C ALA A 279 -22.71 1.70 25.94
N VAL A 280 -21.50 1.19 25.62
CA VAL A 280 -21.32 0.05 24.72
C VAL A 280 -21.91 -1.21 25.36
N GLU A 281 -21.62 -1.51 26.62
CA GLU A 281 -22.22 -2.66 27.33
C GLU A 281 -23.75 -2.58 27.37
N SER A 282 -24.30 -1.37 27.58
CA SER A 282 -25.75 -1.15 27.57
C SER A 282 -26.39 -1.47 26.21
N SER A 283 -25.65 -1.36 25.10
CA SER A 283 -26.19 -1.71 23.78
C SER A 283 -26.40 -3.22 23.61
N TYR A 284 -25.58 -4.07 24.24
CA TYR A 284 -25.82 -5.51 24.27
C TYR A 284 -27.10 -5.88 25.02
N LEU A 285 -27.48 -5.12 26.05
CA LEU A 285 -28.75 -5.34 26.75
C LEU A 285 -29.95 -5.06 25.83
N ILE A 286 -29.85 -4.06 24.97
CA ILE A 286 -30.89 -3.79 23.95
C ILE A 286 -30.92 -4.94 22.93
N VAL A 287 -29.76 -5.41 22.46
CA VAL A 287 -29.66 -6.56 21.54
C VAL A 287 -30.27 -7.82 22.14
N ASN A 288 -30.04 -8.10 23.42
CA ASN A 288 -30.60 -9.29 24.08
C ASN A 288 -32.13 -9.30 24.05
N LYS A 289 -32.76 -8.13 24.11
CA LYS A 289 -34.22 -8.00 24.11
C LYS A 289 -34.82 -7.87 22.70
N TYR A 290 -34.16 -7.15 21.81
CA TYR A 290 -34.71 -6.75 20.50
C TYR A 290 -33.96 -7.34 19.29
N GLY A 291 -32.91 -8.13 19.53
CA GLY A 291 -32.12 -8.78 18.50
C GLY A 291 -31.52 -7.77 17.51
N ARG A 292 -31.67 -8.07 16.21
CA ARG A 292 -31.15 -7.23 15.13
C ARG A 292 -31.83 -5.87 15.03
N ASP A 293 -33.04 -5.70 15.57
CA ASP A 293 -33.77 -4.44 15.47
C ASP A 293 -33.39 -3.43 16.57
N TRP A 294 -32.41 -3.77 17.42
CA TRP A 294 -31.98 -2.97 18.59
C TRP A 294 -31.77 -1.48 18.26
N LEU A 295 -31.10 -1.18 17.16
CA LEU A 295 -30.78 0.20 16.78
C LEU A 295 -32.03 0.95 16.32
N SER A 296 -32.89 0.30 15.52
CA SER A 296 -34.15 0.92 15.09
C SER A 296 -35.06 1.20 16.28
N VAL A 297 -35.14 0.25 17.23
CA VAL A 297 -35.92 0.42 18.48
C VAL A 297 -35.39 1.59 19.29
N LEU A 298 -34.07 1.68 19.49
CA LEU A 298 -33.44 2.78 20.22
C LEU A 298 -33.70 4.14 19.56
N LEU A 299 -33.51 4.24 18.24
CA LEU A 299 -33.64 5.50 17.51
C LEU A 299 -35.09 6.00 17.44
N LYS A 300 -36.08 5.10 17.48
CA LYS A 300 -37.52 5.44 17.47
C LYS A 300 -38.05 5.97 18.80
N LYS A 301 -37.31 5.83 19.91
CA LYS A 301 -37.77 6.32 21.21
C LYS A 301 -37.83 7.85 21.24
N ASP A 302 -38.85 8.39 21.90
CA ASP A 302 -38.88 9.81 22.23
C ASP A 302 -37.80 10.10 23.29
N PRO A 303 -37.07 11.22 23.21
CA PRO A 303 -36.09 11.61 24.23
C PRO A 303 -36.60 11.56 25.67
N LYS A 304 -37.91 11.77 25.90
CA LYS A 304 -38.54 11.73 27.23
C LYS A 304 -38.64 10.32 27.80
N ASP A 305 -38.80 9.33 26.94
CA ASP A 305 -39.07 7.93 27.31
C ASP A 305 -37.76 7.13 27.50
N ILE A 306 -36.61 7.72 27.21
CA ILE A 306 -35.30 7.05 27.26
C ILE A 306 -34.95 6.52 28.65
N LYS A 307 -35.35 7.24 29.71
CA LYS A 307 -35.09 6.79 31.08
C LYS A 307 -35.93 5.57 31.45
N GLU A 308 -37.23 5.62 31.14
CA GLU A 308 -38.14 4.49 31.33
C GLU A 308 -37.69 3.27 30.52
N PHE A 309 -37.24 3.49 29.28
CA PHE A 309 -36.68 2.43 28.45
C PHE A 309 -35.42 1.80 29.03
N ALA A 310 -34.57 2.58 29.70
CA ALA A 310 -33.39 2.05 30.37
C ALA A 310 -33.77 1.10 31.52
N ASP A 311 -34.76 1.49 32.34
CA ASP A 311 -35.30 0.66 33.42
C ASP A 311 -35.92 -0.64 32.86
N GLU A 312 -36.63 -0.57 31.73
CA GLU A 312 -37.29 -1.70 31.06
C GLU A 312 -36.31 -2.79 30.55
N ILE A 313 -35.06 -2.41 30.27
CA ILE A 313 -34.00 -3.29 29.78
C ILE A 313 -33.03 -3.68 30.90
N GLY A 314 -33.10 -3.02 32.07
CA GLY A 314 -32.17 -3.21 33.17
C GLY A 314 -30.80 -2.56 32.93
N ALA A 315 -30.77 -1.45 32.17
CA ALA A 315 -29.57 -0.68 31.87
C ALA A 315 -29.49 0.60 32.69
N HIS A 316 -28.28 1.16 32.86
CA HIS A 316 -28.11 2.45 33.53
C HIS A 316 -28.71 3.59 32.69
N PRO A 317 -29.62 4.43 33.23
CA PRO A 317 -30.34 5.46 32.46
C PRO A 317 -29.43 6.44 31.70
N GLU A 318 -28.36 6.88 32.35
CA GLU A 318 -27.39 7.80 31.77
C GLU A 318 -26.60 7.17 30.62
N SER A 319 -26.34 5.85 30.67
CA SER A 319 -25.64 5.11 29.62
C SER A 319 -26.51 4.98 28.37
N ILE A 320 -27.79 4.65 28.53
CA ILE A 320 -28.75 4.61 27.40
C ILE A 320 -29.00 6.01 26.85
N SER A 321 -29.09 7.04 27.70
CA SER A 321 -29.24 8.43 27.28
C SER A 321 -28.03 8.93 26.47
N ALA A 322 -26.81 8.59 26.92
CA ALA A 322 -25.59 8.86 26.17
C ALA A 322 -25.60 8.12 24.82
N LEU A 323 -25.88 6.81 24.82
CA LEU A 323 -25.95 5.98 23.62
C LEU A 323 -26.95 6.54 22.60
N TYR A 324 -28.18 6.81 23.03
CA TYR A 324 -29.23 7.42 22.20
C TYR A 324 -28.75 8.72 21.56
N ARG A 325 -28.26 9.68 22.36
CA ARG A 325 -27.79 10.97 21.85
C ARG A 325 -26.66 10.83 20.83
N LYS A 326 -25.71 9.91 21.06
CA LYS A 326 -24.58 9.69 20.16
C LYS A 326 -24.98 8.96 18.89
N LEU A 327 -25.90 8.00 18.96
CA LEU A 327 -26.35 7.23 17.80
C LEU A 327 -27.44 7.93 16.99
N LYS A 328 -28.18 8.89 17.57
CA LYS A 328 -29.16 9.70 16.84
C LYS A 328 -28.56 10.44 15.65
N ARG A 329 -27.27 10.78 15.72
CA ARG A 329 -26.53 11.41 14.61
C ARG A 329 -26.40 10.51 13.38
N LEU A 330 -26.67 9.21 13.48
CA LEU A 330 -26.65 8.29 12.34
C LEU A 330 -27.84 8.53 11.40
N GLU A 331 -28.96 9.07 11.90
CA GLU A 331 -30.13 9.39 11.06
C GLU A 331 -29.85 10.46 10.01
N LYS A 332 -28.77 11.23 10.15
CA LYS A 332 -28.35 12.23 9.14
C LYS A 332 -27.78 11.59 7.86
N PHE A 333 -27.47 10.29 7.89
CA PHE A 333 -26.86 9.58 6.78
C PHE A 333 -27.95 8.95 5.91
N ASP A 334 -28.21 9.51 4.74
CA ASP A 334 -29.30 9.06 3.84
C ASP A 334 -29.17 7.61 3.35
N PHE A 335 -27.95 7.07 3.37
CA PHE A 335 -27.68 5.67 3.04
C PHE A 335 -28.09 4.70 4.17
N LEU A 336 -28.30 5.18 5.40
CA LEU A 336 -28.84 4.38 6.49
C LEU A 336 -30.37 4.42 6.49
N GLN A 337 -31.02 3.25 6.41
CA GLN A 337 -32.47 3.16 6.28
C GLN A 337 -33.05 2.11 7.24
N GLU A 338 -34.36 2.15 7.52
CA GLU A 338 -34.98 1.07 8.31
C GLU A 338 -35.05 -0.24 7.54
N ARG A 339 -35.34 -0.13 6.24
CA ARG A 339 -35.46 -1.26 5.33
C ARG A 339 -34.87 -0.87 3.99
N VAL A 340 -34.22 -1.85 3.35
CA VAL A 340 -33.69 -1.71 1.99
C VAL A 340 -34.24 -2.83 1.13
N HIS A 341 -34.42 -2.57 -0.16
CA HIS A 341 -34.90 -3.57 -1.11
C HIS A 341 -33.79 -4.52 -1.59
N GLU A 342 -32.56 -4.02 -1.66
CA GLU A 342 -31.40 -4.77 -2.15
C GLU A 342 -30.27 -4.66 -1.13
N ASP A 343 -29.62 -5.78 -0.83
CA ASP A 343 -28.52 -5.86 0.12
C ASP A 343 -27.20 -5.50 -0.56
N ALA A 344 -26.55 -4.44 -0.08
CA ALA A 344 -25.32 -3.94 -0.66
C ALA A 344 -24.18 -4.96 -0.65
N VAL A 345 -24.05 -5.80 0.39
CA VAL A 345 -22.97 -6.78 0.48
C VAL A 345 -23.19 -7.91 -0.51
N PHE A 346 -24.42 -8.42 -0.64
CA PHE A 346 -24.71 -9.42 -1.66
C PHE A 346 -24.46 -8.86 -3.06
N LYS A 347 -24.81 -7.60 -3.31
CA LYS A 347 -24.51 -6.95 -4.59
C LYS A 347 -23.01 -6.79 -4.85
N ILE A 348 -22.24 -6.40 -3.85
CA ILE A 348 -20.78 -6.35 -3.91
C ILE A 348 -20.22 -7.73 -4.26
N MET A 349 -20.70 -8.79 -3.61
CA MET A 349 -20.27 -10.15 -3.87
C MET A 349 -20.60 -10.63 -5.29
N GLU A 350 -21.77 -10.28 -5.84
CA GLU A 350 -22.12 -10.58 -7.23
C GLU A 350 -21.10 -10.02 -8.23
N TYR A 351 -20.60 -8.80 -7.98
CA TYR A 351 -19.61 -8.15 -8.84
C TYR A 351 -18.23 -8.76 -8.65
N ILE A 352 -17.84 -9.04 -7.40
CA ILE A 352 -16.58 -9.70 -7.07
C ILE A 352 -16.49 -11.09 -7.71
N ASP A 353 -17.56 -11.88 -7.67
CA ASP A 353 -17.60 -13.22 -8.27
C ASP A 353 -17.46 -13.18 -9.80
N LYS A 354 -17.91 -12.10 -10.43
CA LYS A 354 -17.71 -11.83 -11.87
C LYS A 354 -16.31 -11.29 -12.20
N GLY A 355 -15.45 -11.08 -11.21
CA GLY A 355 -14.14 -10.47 -11.40
C GLY A 355 -14.20 -8.96 -11.64
N ILE A 356 -15.30 -8.30 -11.28
CA ILE A 356 -15.47 -6.85 -11.46
C ILE A 356 -14.96 -6.14 -10.20
N HIS A 357 -13.99 -5.25 -10.38
CA HIS A 357 -13.42 -4.43 -9.31
C HIS A 357 -14.40 -3.33 -8.91
N ILE A 358 -14.43 -2.97 -7.63
CA ILE A 358 -15.41 -2.04 -7.08
C ILE A 358 -14.67 -0.85 -6.45
N VAL A 359 -15.07 0.36 -6.84
CA VAL A 359 -14.70 1.59 -6.14
C VAL A 359 -15.95 2.08 -5.40
N LEU A 360 -15.89 2.08 -4.07
CA LEU A 360 -16.94 2.60 -3.20
C LEU A 360 -16.65 4.07 -2.85
N GLU A 361 -17.35 4.98 -3.52
CA GLU A 361 -17.22 6.42 -3.30
C GLU A 361 -18.11 6.91 -2.16
N PHE A 362 -17.51 7.68 -1.25
CA PHE A 362 -18.21 8.31 -0.12
C PHE A 362 -18.86 9.66 -0.47
N GLY A 363 -18.45 10.31 -1.56
CA GLY A 363 -19.01 11.59 -2.00
C GLY A 363 -18.86 12.69 -0.94
N GLN A 364 -19.96 13.36 -0.57
CA GLN A 364 -19.92 14.37 0.50
C GLN A 364 -19.92 13.77 1.91
N GLN A 365 -20.10 12.46 2.04
CA GLN A 365 -20.10 11.74 3.32
C GLN A 365 -18.67 11.44 3.81
N SER A 366 -17.81 12.46 3.81
CA SER A 366 -16.38 12.34 4.15
C SER A 366 -16.09 12.40 5.66
N SER A 367 -17.13 12.32 6.51
CA SER A 367 -16.91 12.28 7.96
C SER A 367 -16.26 10.95 8.35
N PHE A 368 -15.28 11.00 9.25
CA PHE A 368 -14.55 9.81 9.69
C PHE A 368 -15.48 8.75 10.28
N LEU A 369 -16.47 9.16 11.08
CA LEU A 369 -17.55 8.28 11.56
C LEU A 369 -18.22 7.48 10.43
N CYS A 370 -18.61 8.14 9.34
CA CYS A 370 -19.28 7.50 8.21
C CYS A 370 -18.34 6.47 7.56
N TYR A 371 -17.10 6.90 7.30
CA TYR A 371 -16.09 6.08 6.66
C TYR A 371 -15.83 4.78 7.42
N MET A 372 -15.52 4.89 8.72
CA MET A 372 -15.26 3.75 9.59
C MET A 372 -16.50 2.86 9.76
N LEU A 373 -17.69 3.44 9.95
CA LEU A 373 -18.93 2.68 10.11
C LEU A 373 -19.20 1.81 8.89
N VAL A 374 -19.13 2.39 7.69
CA VAL A 374 -19.37 1.65 6.45
C VAL A 374 -18.27 0.62 6.19
N ALA A 375 -17.00 0.99 6.40
CA ALA A 375 -15.89 0.07 6.28
C ALA A 375 -16.06 -1.15 7.19
N ASN A 376 -16.35 -0.95 8.47
CA ASN A 376 -16.54 -2.04 9.44
C ASN A 376 -17.71 -2.95 9.05
N ILE A 377 -18.88 -2.38 8.76
CA ILE A 377 -20.08 -3.17 8.40
C ILE A 377 -19.84 -4.00 7.14
N LEU A 378 -19.31 -3.38 6.08
CA LEU A 378 -19.11 -4.07 4.80
C LEU A 378 -18.00 -5.12 4.90
N THR A 379 -16.84 -4.77 5.48
CA THR A 379 -15.71 -5.71 5.57
C THR A 379 -16.02 -6.90 6.46
N ARG A 380 -16.70 -6.71 7.61
CA ARG A 380 -17.15 -7.81 8.48
C ARG A 380 -18.03 -8.79 7.72
N ARG A 381 -19.07 -8.28 7.05
CA ARG A 381 -20.03 -9.13 6.32
C ARG A 381 -19.40 -9.82 5.10
N ILE A 382 -18.51 -9.13 4.39
CA ILE A 382 -17.76 -9.72 3.27
C ILE A 382 -16.86 -10.83 3.78
N HIS A 383 -16.15 -10.61 4.88
CA HIS A 383 -15.29 -11.60 5.51
C HIS A 383 -16.07 -12.86 5.89
N ASP A 384 -17.24 -12.74 6.52
CA ASP A 384 -18.10 -13.89 6.86
C ASP A 384 -18.48 -14.72 5.62
N LEU A 385 -18.82 -14.07 4.51
CA LEU A 385 -19.14 -14.74 3.25
C LEU A 385 -17.90 -15.39 2.61
N TYR A 386 -16.72 -14.78 2.74
CA TYR A 386 -15.46 -15.34 2.27
C TYR A 386 -15.01 -16.56 3.07
N ILE A 387 -15.25 -16.58 4.39
CA ILE A 387 -15.06 -17.78 5.23
C ILE A 387 -15.90 -18.92 4.68
N GLN A 388 -17.21 -18.70 4.50
CA GLN A 388 -18.13 -19.74 4.01
C GLN A 388 -17.74 -20.26 2.63
N LYS A 389 -17.28 -19.39 1.72
CA LYS A 389 -16.77 -19.81 0.40
C LYS A 389 -15.49 -20.62 0.51
N SER A 390 -14.57 -20.21 1.38
CA SER A 390 -13.31 -20.93 1.61
C SER A 390 -13.56 -22.30 2.21
N GLU A 391 -14.45 -22.42 3.20
CA GLU A 391 -14.87 -23.70 3.78
C GLU A 391 -15.50 -24.61 2.72
N ARG A 392 -16.36 -24.06 1.85
CA ARG A 392 -16.94 -24.82 0.73
C ARG A 392 -15.88 -25.36 -0.22
N TYR A 393 -14.91 -24.53 -0.60
CA TYR A 393 -13.79 -24.95 -1.44
C TYR A 393 -12.95 -26.05 -0.79
N LEU A 394 -12.62 -25.89 0.50
CA LEU A 394 -11.86 -26.90 1.25
C LEU A 394 -12.61 -28.23 1.37
N ALA A 395 -13.94 -28.20 1.46
CA ALA A 395 -14.77 -29.40 1.51
C ALA A 395 -14.96 -30.06 0.14
N SER A 396 -15.04 -29.29 -0.95
CA SER A 396 -15.32 -29.81 -2.29
C SER A 396 -14.07 -30.16 -3.10
N ASP A 397 -12.95 -29.49 -2.83
CA ASP A 397 -11.69 -29.51 -3.61
C ASP A 397 -11.90 -29.21 -5.11
N ARG A 398 -13.00 -28.51 -5.45
CA ARG A 398 -13.32 -28.15 -6.84
C ARG A 398 -12.77 -26.76 -7.15
N PRO A 399 -11.95 -26.58 -8.20
CA PRO A 399 -11.41 -25.27 -8.58
C PRO A 399 -12.46 -24.18 -8.80
N GLN A 400 -13.69 -24.56 -9.18
CA GLN A 400 -14.82 -23.64 -9.40
C GLN A 400 -15.36 -23.02 -8.11
N ASP A 401 -15.18 -23.69 -6.98
CA ASP A 401 -15.62 -23.21 -5.67
C ASP A 401 -14.57 -22.30 -5.01
N LYS A 402 -13.35 -22.22 -5.57
CA LYS A 402 -12.27 -21.39 -5.03
C LYS A 402 -12.69 -19.92 -5.09
N PRO A 403 -12.75 -19.21 -3.94
CA PRO A 403 -13.05 -17.79 -3.95
C PRO A 403 -11.98 -17.00 -4.72
N LYS A 404 -12.39 -15.94 -5.40
CA LYS A 404 -11.47 -15.02 -6.07
C LYS A 404 -10.58 -14.35 -5.03
N GLN A 405 -9.30 -14.10 -5.37
CA GLN A 405 -8.42 -13.32 -4.51
C GLN A 405 -8.99 -11.90 -4.40
N LEU A 406 -9.29 -11.43 -3.19
CA LEU A 406 -9.85 -10.11 -2.92
C LEU A 406 -8.84 -9.23 -2.19
N ILE A 407 -8.61 -8.03 -2.73
CA ILE A 407 -7.86 -6.97 -2.07
C ILE A 407 -8.82 -5.87 -1.66
N ILE A 408 -8.87 -5.59 -0.35
CA ILE A 408 -9.62 -4.47 0.20
C ILE A 408 -8.64 -3.33 0.44
N THR A 409 -8.87 -2.19 -0.22
CA THR A 409 -8.05 -0.99 -0.04
C THR A 409 -8.80 0.02 0.83
N ILE A 410 -8.13 0.43 1.91
CA ILE A 410 -8.65 1.39 2.89
C ILE A 410 -7.69 2.58 2.92
N GLU A 411 -8.22 3.77 2.64
CA GLU A 411 -7.52 5.03 2.88
C GLU A 411 -7.44 5.39 4.36
N GLU A 412 -6.41 6.15 4.74
CA GLU A 412 -6.19 6.61 6.12
C GLU A 412 -6.23 5.48 7.16
N ALA A 413 -5.71 4.30 6.81
CA ALA A 413 -5.73 3.07 7.62
C ALA A 413 -5.13 3.24 9.03
N HIS A 414 -4.24 4.23 9.23
CA HIS A 414 -3.69 4.59 10.54
C HIS A 414 -4.76 5.02 11.55
N LYS A 415 -5.99 5.27 11.11
CA LYS A 415 -7.13 5.59 11.95
C LYS A 415 -7.94 4.37 12.42
N PHE A 416 -7.67 3.19 11.85
CA PHE A 416 -8.24 1.91 12.27
C PHE A 416 -7.34 1.15 13.25
N LEU A 417 -6.10 1.62 13.40
CA LEU A 417 -5.09 1.12 14.34
C LEU A 417 -5.09 1.97 15.59
#